data_AF-A0A6C0BGK3-F1
#
_entry.id   AF-A0A6C0BGK3-F1
#
_cell.length_a   1.000
_cell.length_b   1.000
_cell.length_c   1.000
_cell.angle_alpha   90.00
_cell.angle_beta   90.00
_cell.angle_gamma   90.00
#
_symmetry.space_group_name_H-M   'P 1'
#
loop_
_entity.id
_entity.type
_entity.pdbx_description
1 polymer ?
#
loop_
_entity_poly.entity_id
_entity_poly.type
_entity_poly.pdbx_seq_one_letter_code
_entity_poly.pdbx_strand_id
1 'polypeptide(L)'
;MTLEYKVPRILWENLESVLLAQSKRYIGEIAKRLGVPEKELQKRILPSSDSLYVMIQDSQAETNQCKAYVQQGEITCFCRKSVAYHSGYCAVHRQQRMTIIPGTTPIVLQKMKERNTMEPLWIKQHLLINAKGHTAGVIQQNEGRIKLFVLPA
;
A
#
# COMPACT_ATOMS: atom_id res chain seq x y z
N MET A 1 20.31 3.44 -21.83
CA MET A 1 19.19 3.09 -20.92
C MET A 1 18.15 4.17 -21.07
N THR A 2 17.02 3.88 -21.70
CA THR A 2 15.90 4.82 -21.84
C THR A 2 15.31 5.06 -20.46
N LEU A 3 15.32 6.32 -20.02
CA LEU A 3 14.65 6.77 -18.80
C LEU A 3 13.15 6.59 -18.98
N GLU A 4 12.62 5.43 -18.59
CA GLU A 4 11.18 5.22 -18.50
C GLU A 4 10.64 6.10 -17.37
N TYR A 5 9.92 7.17 -17.73
CA TYR A 5 9.14 7.97 -16.80
C TYR A 5 7.99 7.12 -16.25
N LYS A 6 7.97 6.88 -14.94
CA LYS A 6 6.97 6.01 -14.30
C LYS A 6 5.92 6.85 -13.60
N VAL A 7 4.67 6.78 -14.07
CA VAL A 7 3.53 7.52 -13.52
C VAL A 7 2.81 6.65 -12.47
N PRO A 8 2.62 7.14 -11.24
CA PRO A 8 1.82 6.47 -10.21
C PRO A 8 0.40 6.08 -10.66
N ARG A 9 -0.05 4.88 -10.31
CA ARG A 9 -1.39 4.33 -10.65
C ARG A 9 -2.54 5.30 -10.32
N ILE A 10 -2.52 5.88 -9.13
CA ILE A 10 -3.58 6.82 -8.71
C ILE A 10 -3.61 8.09 -9.58
N LEU A 11 -2.46 8.53 -10.10
CA LEU A 11 -2.41 9.66 -11.03
C LEU A 11 -2.92 9.26 -12.40
N TRP A 12 -2.69 8.02 -12.81
CA TRP A 12 -3.27 7.47 -14.04
C TRP A 12 -4.79 7.34 -13.96
N GLU A 13 -5.32 6.74 -12.89
CA GLU A 13 -6.76 6.59 -12.66
C GLU A 13 -7.47 7.95 -12.55
N ASN A 14 -6.82 8.93 -11.93
CA ASN A 14 -7.33 10.30 -11.85
C ASN A 14 -7.32 10.97 -13.24
N LEU A 15 -6.21 10.87 -13.98
CA LEU A 15 -6.10 11.39 -15.35
C LEU A 15 -7.15 10.77 -16.27
N GLU A 16 -7.34 9.46 -16.22
CA GLU A 16 -8.35 8.73 -16.98
C GLU A 16 -9.76 9.24 -16.65
N SER A 17 -10.08 9.39 -15.35
CA SER A 17 -11.37 9.91 -14.91
C SER A 17 -11.63 11.33 -15.43
N VAL A 18 -10.62 12.19 -15.39
CA VAL A 18 -10.70 13.57 -15.89
C VAL A 18 -10.89 13.60 -17.41
N LEU A 19 -10.09 12.81 -18.15
CA LEU A 19 -10.17 12.73 -19.61
C LEU A 19 -11.53 12.19 -20.06
N LEU A 20 -12.04 11.14 -19.42
CA LEU A 20 -13.38 10.61 -19.71
C LEU A 20 -14.47 11.63 -19.43
N ALA A 21 -14.39 12.37 -18.33
CA ALA A 21 -15.38 13.40 -17.99
C ALA A 21 -15.36 14.56 -19.00
N GLN A 22 -14.17 15.05 -19.38
CA GLN A 22 -14.05 16.10 -20.39
C GLN A 22 -14.50 15.62 -21.77
N SER A 23 -14.12 14.41 -22.17
CA SER A 23 -14.51 13.83 -23.46
C SER A 23 -16.03 13.74 -23.59
N LYS A 24 -16.72 13.27 -22.55
CA LYS A 24 -18.20 13.23 -22.51
C LYS A 24 -18.82 14.62 -22.67
N ARG A 25 -18.31 15.63 -21.95
CA ARG A 25 -18.78 17.02 -22.06
C ARG A 25 -18.59 17.57 -23.47
N TYR A 26 -17.43 17.34 -24.06
CA TYR A 26 -17.10 17.79 -25.41
C TYR A 26 -17.98 17.13 -26.47
N ILE A 27 -18.22 15.82 -26.36
CA ILE A 27 -19.17 15.09 -27.22
C ILE A 27 -20.58 15.69 -27.11
N GLY A 28 -21.03 16.05 -25.90
CA GLY A 28 -22.31 16.72 -25.68
C GLY A 28 -22.41 18.07 -26.40
N GLU A 29 -21.35 18.87 -26.42
CA GLU A 29 -21.32 20.14 -27.16
C GLU A 29 -21.36 19.93 -28.67
N ILE A 30 -20.62 18.94 -29.19
CA ILE A 30 -20.64 18.58 -30.61
C ILE A 30 -22.03 18.07 -31.02
N ALA A 31 -22.64 17.20 -30.20
CA ALA A 31 -23.97 16.65 -30.47
C ALA A 31 -25.02 17.76 -30.62
N LYS A 32 -24.97 18.78 -29.75
CA LYS A 32 -25.82 19.97 -29.83
C LYS A 32 -25.61 20.76 -31.12
N ARG A 33 -24.36 20.96 -31.54
CA ARG A 33 -24.03 21.70 -32.78
C ARG A 33 -24.45 20.94 -34.04
N LEU A 34 -24.36 19.61 -34.01
CA LEU A 34 -24.71 18.75 -35.14
C LEU A 34 -26.20 18.36 -35.17
N GLY A 35 -26.97 18.67 -34.11
CA GLY A 35 -28.37 18.31 -34.00
C GLY A 35 -28.63 16.81 -33.84
N VAL A 36 -27.66 16.06 -33.32
CA VAL A 36 -27.74 14.60 -33.15
C VAL A 36 -27.91 14.20 -31.68
N PRO A 37 -28.51 13.04 -31.36
CA PRO A 37 -28.63 12.57 -29.99
C PRO A 37 -27.26 12.31 -29.35
N GLU A 38 -26.98 12.97 -28.21
CA GLU A 38 -25.72 12.85 -27.47
C GLU A 38 -25.36 11.41 -27.13
N LYS A 39 -26.34 10.62 -26.66
CA LYS A 39 -26.11 9.21 -26.28
C LYS A 39 -25.71 8.32 -27.46
N GLU A 40 -26.23 8.61 -28.66
CA GLU A 40 -25.87 7.85 -29.87
C GLU A 40 -24.46 8.21 -30.34
N LEU A 41 -24.15 9.51 -30.34
CA LEU A 41 -22.83 10.00 -30.71
C LEU A 41 -21.76 9.50 -29.73
N GLN A 42 -22.05 9.53 -28.43
CA GLN A 42 -21.14 9.03 -27.39
C GLN A 42 -20.83 7.54 -27.55
N LYS A 43 -21.82 6.70 -27.86
CA LYS A 43 -21.61 5.26 -28.09
C LYS A 43 -20.73 4.97 -29.31
N ARG A 44 -20.76 5.83 -30.33
CA ARG A 44 -19.93 5.69 -31.53
C ARG A 44 -18.48 6.12 -31.29
N ILE A 45 -18.27 7.15 -30.47
CA ILE A 45 -16.94 7.76 -30.26
C ILE A 45 -16.19 7.13 -29.08
N LEU A 46 -16.91 6.68 -28.06
CA LEU A 46 -16.35 6.00 -26.88
C LEU A 46 -16.97 4.61 -26.74
N PRO A 47 -16.63 3.65 -27.63
CA PRO A 47 -17.12 2.29 -27.53
C PRO A 47 -16.54 1.62 -26.27
N SER A 48 -17.41 0.94 -25.50
CA SER A 48 -17.00 0.22 -24.27
C SER A 48 -16.03 -0.94 -24.49
N SER A 49 -15.76 -1.28 -25.76
CA SER A 49 -14.89 -2.38 -26.18
C SER A 49 -13.43 -1.97 -26.40
N ASP A 50 -13.13 -0.67 -26.48
CA ASP A 50 -11.75 -0.21 -26.61
C ASP A 50 -11.06 -0.36 -25.25
N SER A 51 -10.28 -1.43 -25.13
CA SER A 51 -9.42 -1.69 -23.98
C SER A 51 -7.99 -1.30 -24.36
N LEU A 52 -7.45 -0.31 -23.65
CA LEU A 52 -6.06 0.07 -23.78
C LEU A 52 -5.28 -0.68 -22.69
N TYR A 53 -4.40 -1.59 -23.10
CA TYR A 53 -3.58 -2.35 -22.16
C TYR A 53 -2.47 -1.45 -21.60
N VAL A 54 -2.68 -0.96 -20.39
CA VAL A 54 -1.67 -0.20 -19.65
C VAL A 54 -1.00 -1.15 -18.66
N MET A 55 0.32 -1.33 -18.77
CA MET A 55 1.09 -2.05 -17.75
C MET A 55 1.25 -1.15 -16.52
N ILE A 56 0.39 -1.35 -15.53
CA ILE A 56 0.42 -0.62 -14.26
C ILE A 56 1.30 -1.39 -13.27
N GLN A 57 2.46 -0.84 -12.92
CA GLN A 57 3.31 -1.42 -11.88
C GLN A 57 2.87 -0.89 -10.51
N ASP A 58 2.26 -1.75 -9.69
CA ASP A 58 1.73 -1.38 -8.37
C ASP A 58 2.88 -1.03 -7.42
N SER A 59 3.01 0.24 -7.07
CA SER A 59 4.09 0.76 -6.20
C SER A 59 3.96 0.33 -4.73
N GLN A 60 2.98 -0.51 -4.40
CA GLN A 60 2.86 -1.15 -3.08
C GLN A 60 3.65 -2.46 -2.97
N ALA A 61 4.39 -2.87 -4.00
CA ALA A 61 5.37 -3.94 -3.85
C ALA A 61 6.46 -3.53 -2.84
N GLU A 62 6.86 -4.46 -1.97
CA GLU A 62 7.92 -4.38 -0.93
C GLU A 62 9.20 -3.64 -1.36
N THR A 63 9.40 -3.49 -2.67
CA THR A 63 10.42 -2.69 -3.35
C THR A 63 10.55 -1.22 -2.93
N ASN A 64 9.49 -0.56 -2.43
CA ASN A 64 9.55 0.85 -2.01
C ASN A 64 9.74 1.05 -0.50
N GLN A 65 9.87 -0.05 0.24
CA GLN A 65 10.14 -0.03 1.67
C GLN A 65 11.65 0.00 1.93
N CYS A 66 12.06 0.82 2.90
CA CYS A 66 13.45 0.84 3.35
C CYS A 66 13.88 -0.53 3.88
N LYS A 67 14.97 -1.08 3.33
CA LYS A 67 15.53 -2.39 3.69
C LYS A 67 16.30 -2.41 5.02
N ALA A 68 16.37 -1.28 5.73
CA ALA A 68 16.95 -1.25 7.08
C ALA A 68 15.98 -1.89 8.07
N TYR A 69 16.52 -2.75 8.94
CA TYR A 69 15.81 -3.19 10.12
C TYR A 69 15.69 -2.03 11.13
N VAL A 70 14.61 -2.04 11.91
CA VAL A 70 14.41 -1.16 13.05
C VAL A 70 13.91 -2.04 14.19
N GLN A 71 14.55 -1.91 15.35
CA GLN A 71 14.15 -2.62 16.54
C GLN A 71 13.14 -1.76 17.32
N GLN A 72 11.95 -2.30 17.55
CA GLN A 72 10.90 -1.69 18.38
C GLN A 72 10.59 -2.64 19.53
N GLY A 73 11.29 -2.43 20.65
CA GLY A 73 11.28 -3.36 21.77
C GLY A 73 11.88 -4.71 21.37
N GLU A 74 11.05 -5.76 21.45
CA GLU A 74 11.44 -7.13 21.11
C GLU A 74 11.22 -7.48 19.64
N ILE A 75 10.58 -6.60 18.87
CA ILE A 75 10.27 -6.83 17.46
C ILE A 75 11.32 -6.14 16.60
N THR A 76 11.95 -6.91 15.72
CA THR A 76 12.74 -6.37 14.61
C THR A 76 11.89 -6.39 13.36
N CYS A 77 11.56 -5.22 12.82
CA CYS A 77 10.79 -5.08 11.58
C CYS A 77 11.54 -4.22 10.57
N PHE A 78 11.14 -4.27 9.29
CA PHE A 78 11.67 -3.34 8.30
C PHE A 78 11.18 -1.92 8.56
N CYS A 79 12.07 -0.96 8.36
CA CYS A 79 11.75 0.46 8.40
C CYS A 79 10.61 0.75 7.41
N ARG A 80 9.53 1.37 7.90
CA ARG A 80 8.36 1.73 7.06
C ARG A 80 8.53 3.03 6.27
N LYS A 81 9.67 3.73 6.43
CA LYS A 81 9.95 4.96 5.66
C LYS A 81 10.20 4.59 4.20
N SER A 82 9.69 5.42 3.29
CA SER A 82 9.89 5.25 1.86
C SER A 82 11.35 5.42 1.45
N VAL A 83 11.74 4.71 0.40
CA VAL A 83 13.02 4.92 -0.29
C VAL A 83 12.85 5.91 -1.43
N ALA A 84 13.89 6.67 -1.73
CA ALA A 84 13.91 7.63 -2.83
C ALA A 84 14.91 7.17 -3.90
N TYR A 85 14.64 7.43 -5.17
CA TYR A 85 15.58 7.16 -6.28
C TYR A 85 16.06 5.70 -6.34
N HIS A 86 15.18 4.74 -6.07
CA HIS A 86 15.53 3.30 -6.00
C HIS A 86 16.66 2.97 -5.03
N SER A 87 16.91 3.81 -4.01
CA SER A 87 17.84 3.46 -2.94
C SER A 87 17.33 2.25 -2.15
N GLY A 88 18.22 1.41 -1.64
CA GLY A 88 17.82 0.34 -0.71
C GLY A 88 17.32 0.86 0.64
N TYR A 89 17.55 2.14 0.96
CA TYR A 89 17.36 2.73 2.29
C TYR A 89 16.75 4.12 2.21
N CYS A 90 15.95 4.50 3.22
CA CYS A 90 15.39 5.85 3.33
C CYS A 90 16.48 6.90 3.63
N ALA A 91 16.15 8.19 3.54
CA ALA A 91 17.11 9.29 3.77
C ALA A 91 17.86 9.19 5.11
N VAL A 92 17.20 8.68 6.16
CA VAL A 92 17.79 8.50 7.50
C VAL A 92 18.74 7.30 7.52
N HIS A 93 18.26 6.12 7.09
CA HIS A 93 19.05 4.89 7.14
C HIS A 93 20.11 4.78 6.03
N ARG A 94 20.09 5.68 5.05
CA ARG A 94 21.20 5.85 4.09
C ARG A 94 22.48 6.30 4.81
N GLN A 95 22.35 7.14 5.84
CA GLN A 95 23.48 7.69 6.60
C GLN A 95 23.78 6.87 7.85
N GLN A 96 22.75 6.37 8.53
CA GLN A 96 22.88 5.53 9.72
C GLN A 96 22.52 4.08 9.38
N ARG A 97 23.51 3.29 8.95
CA ARG A 97 23.30 1.86 8.71
C ARG A 97 23.28 1.16 10.06
N MET A 98 22.19 0.48 10.40
CA MET A 98 22.18 -0.38 11.58
C MET A 98 23.05 -1.61 11.28
N THR A 99 24.06 -1.84 12.11
CA THR A 99 24.84 -3.07 12.13
C THR A 99 24.02 -4.17 12.79
N ILE A 100 23.80 -5.27 12.07
CA ILE A 100 23.31 -6.52 12.68
C ILE A 100 24.38 -6.93 13.70
N ILE A 101 24.00 -7.10 14.97
CA ILE A 101 24.92 -7.58 15.99
C ILE A 101 25.06 -9.10 15.81
N PRO A 102 26.23 -9.60 15.35
CA PRO A 102 26.44 -11.03 15.20
C PRO A 102 26.39 -11.72 16.58
N GLY A 103 25.80 -12.92 16.62
CA GLY A 103 25.68 -13.71 17.87
C GLY A 103 24.40 -13.50 18.68
N THR A 104 23.42 -12.75 18.16
CA THR A 104 22.10 -12.66 18.78
C THR A 104 21.23 -13.86 18.41
N THR A 105 20.53 -14.44 19.38
CA THR A 105 19.50 -15.47 19.19
C THR A 105 18.12 -14.81 19.15
N PRO A 106 17.61 -14.42 17.97
CA PRO A 106 16.35 -13.69 17.89
C PRO A 106 15.19 -14.56 18.40
N ILE A 107 14.30 -13.94 19.17
CA ILE A 107 13.06 -14.57 19.61
C ILE A 107 12.13 -14.68 18.38
N VAL A 108 11.72 -15.89 18.05
CA VAL A 108 10.78 -16.14 16.95
C VAL A 108 9.37 -15.74 17.41
N LEU A 109 8.74 -14.82 16.69
CA LEU A 109 7.36 -14.39 16.92
C LEU A 109 6.45 -14.87 15.79
N GLN A 110 5.24 -15.32 16.13
CA GLN A 110 4.26 -15.76 15.14
C GLN A 110 3.36 -14.59 14.75
N LYS A 111 3.38 -14.18 13.48
CA LYS A 111 2.49 -13.14 12.97
C LYS A 111 1.05 -13.65 12.94
N MET A 112 0.13 -12.91 13.53
CA MET A 112 -1.30 -13.22 13.48
C MET A 112 -1.87 -12.85 12.10
N LYS A 113 -2.87 -13.59 11.63
CA LYS A 113 -3.56 -13.27 10.37
C LYS A 113 -4.15 -11.86 10.45
N GLU A 114 -3.85 -11.05 9.44
CA GLU A 114 -4.30 -9.66 9.37
C GLU A 114 -5.83 -9.60 9.27
N ARG A 115 -6.42 -8.64 10.00
CA ARG A 115 -7.83 -8.29 9.93
C ARG A 115 -7.90 -6.80 9.65
N ASN A 116 -8.73 -6.39 8.69
CA ASN A 116 -8.84 -4.99 8.25
C ASN A 116 -9.20 -4.01 9.38
N THR A 117 -9.79 -4.51 10.46
CA THR A 117 -10.24 -3.72 11.62
C THR A 117 -9.17 -3.55 12.69
N MET A 118 -7.99 -4.16 12.55
CA MET A 118 -6.99 -4.23 13.62
C MET A 118 -5.59 -3.89 13.12
N GLU A 119 -4.78 -3.31 14.00
CA GLU A 119 -3.35 -3.19 13.71
C GLU A 119 -2.68 -4.58 13.64
N PRO A 120 -1.55 -4.72 12.93
CA PRO A 120 -0.81 -5.97 12.91
C PRO A 120 -0.43 -6.43 14.32
N LEU A 121 -0.65 -7.72 14.60
CA LEU A 121 -0.38 -8.35 15.89
C LEU A 121 0.57 -9.55 15.73
N TRP A 122 1.41 -9.76 16.75
CA TRP A 122 2.33 -10.88 16.87
C TRP A 122 2.07 -11.64 18.17
N ILE A 123 2.19 -12.96 18.11
CA ILE A 123 2.04 -13.84 19.27
C ILE A 123 3.43 -14.12 19.85
N LYS A 124 3.59 -13.81 21.13
CA LYS A 124 4.73 -14.22 21.96
C LYS A 124 4.20 -15.07 23.12
N GLN A 125 4.31 -16.39 23.01
CA GLN A 125 3.73 -17.34 23.97
C GLN A 125 2.21 -17.12 24.15
N HIS A 126 1.78 -16.53 25.26
CA HIS A 126 0.39 -16.22 25.58
C HIS A 126 0.04 -14.73 25.40
N LEU A 127 1.00 -13.89 24.99
CA LEU A 127 0.84 -12.45 24.83
C LEU A 127 0.68 -12.06 23.36
N LEU A 128 -0.12 -11.03 23.12
CA LEU A 128 -0.24 -10.36 21.84
C LEU A 128 0.54 -9.04 21.90
N ILE A 129 1.45 -8.86 20.96
CA ILE A 129 2.28 -7.65 20.83
C ILE A 129 1.84 -6.92 19.56
N ASN A 130 1.68 -5.61 19.63
CA ASN A 130 1.35 -4.79 18.46
C ASN A 130 2.58 -4.28 17.72
N ALA A 131 2.33 -3.55 16.63
CA ALA A 131 3.37 -3.00 15.76
C ALA A 131 4.31 -2.01 16.46
N LYS A 132 3.94 -1.49 17.63
CA LYS A 132 4.75 -0.56 18.44
C LYS A 132 5.61 -1.30 19.48
N GLY A 133 5.49 -2.63 19.59
CA GLY A 133 6.16 -3.42 20.61
C GLY A 133 5.44 -3.44 21.96
N HIS A 134 4.21 -2.92 22.04
CA HIS A 134 3.41 -2.94 23.27
C HIS A 134 2.51 -4.18 23.33
N THR A 135 2.26 -4.65 24.55
CA THR A 135 1.30 -5.74 24.79
C THR A 135 -0.12 -5.25 24.52
N ALA A 136 -0.74 -5.76 23.47
CA ALA A 136 -2.11 -5.45 23.05
C ALA A 136 -3.15 -6.42 23.63
N GLY A 137 -2.74 -7.56 24.17
CA GLY A 137 -3.67 -8.53 24.74
C GLY A 137 -3.04 -9.87 25.13
N VAL A 138 -3.93 -10.83 25.40
CA VAL A 138 -3.60 -12.21 25.77
C VAL A 138 -4.36 -13.16 24.85
N ILE A 139 -3.70 -14.24 24.44
CA ILE A 139 -4.29 -15.33 23.66
C ILE A 139 -4.38 -16.59 24.52
N GLN A 140 -5.59 -17.15 24.65
CA GLN A 140 -5.82 -18.46 25.24
C GLN A 140 -5.99 -19.47 24.10
N GLN A 141 -4.88 -20.05 23.64
CA GLN A 141 -4.87 -20.97 22.50
C GLN A 141 -5.81 -22.17 22.72
N ASN A 142 -5.91 -22.67 23.96
CA ASN A 142 -6.75 -23.81 24.33
C ASN A 142 -8.25 -23.54 24.15
N GLU A 143 -8.69 -22.28 24.23
CA GLU A 143 -10.10 -21.89 24.13
C GLU A 143 -10.44 -21.21 22.79
N GLY A 144 -9.44 -20.99 21.92
CA GLY A 144 -9.62 -20.21 20.69
C GLY A 144 -10.05 -18.75 20.94
N ARG A 145 -9.80 -18.23 22.16
CA ARG A 145 -10.23 -16.90 22.59
C ARG A 145 -9.06 -15.93 22.67
N ILE A 146 -9.31 -14.70 22.20
CA ILE A 146 -8.38 -13.58 22.27
C ILE A 146 -9.02 -12.50 23.15
N LYS A 147 -8.29 -12.01 24.14
CA LYS A 147 -8.68 -10.85 24.96
C LYS A 147 -7.72 -9.72 24.65
N LEU A 148 -8.25 -8.61 24.14
CA LEU A 148 -7.47 -7.42 23.85
C LEU A 148 -7.65 -6.40 24.96
N PHE A 149 -6.57 -5.71 25.29
CA PHE A 149 -6.63 -4.57 26.20
C PHE A 149 -7.18 -3.38 25.42
N VAL A 150 -8.36 -2.90 25.82
CA VAL A 150 -8.92 -1.67 25.29
C VAL A 150 -8.19 -0.52 25.98
N LEU A 151 -7.23 0.08 25.28
CA LEU A 151 -6.62 1.32 25.75
C LEU A 151 -7.59 2.46 25.37
N PRO A 152 -8.06 3.29 26.34
CA PRO A 152 -8.80 4.49 26.01
C PRO A 152 -7.91 5.39 25.14
N ALA A 153 -8.53 5.93 24.08
CA ALA A 153 -7.88 6.80 23.11
C ALA A 153 -7.39 8.12 23.73
#